data_AF-A0A351STW3-F1
#
_entry.id   AF-A0A351STW3-F1
#
_cell.length_a   1.000
_cell.length_b   1.000
_cell.length_c   1.000
_cell.angle_alpha   90.00
_cell.angle_beta   90.00
_cell.angle_gamma   90.00
#
_symmetry.space_group_name_H-M   'P 1'
#
loop_
_entity.id
_entity.type
_entity.pdbx_description
1 polymer ?
#
loop_
_entity_poly.entity_id
_entity_poly.type
_entity_poly.pdbx_seq_one_letter_code
_entity_poly.pdbx_strand_id
1 'polypeptide(L)'
;FSLAEAVSRSVRAGVDVLLFCHEIEAAMQAFEHLCRETETEERLRERVESSYQRIKRLKERYLRSFRGVGEDLLTEHIGITSHQKIVEEIIKAREH
;
A
#
# COMPACT_ATOMS: atom_id res chain seq x y z
N PHE A 1 7.27 -14.97 14.79
CA PHE A 1 7.70 -15.30 13.42
C PHE A 1 8.90 -14.45 13.10
N SER A 2 9.90 -15.00 12.39
CA SER A 2 10.94 -14.17 11.79
C SER A 2 10.34 -13.29 10.69
N LEU A 3 11.04 -12.24 10.26
CA LEU A 3 10.61 -11.42 9.12
C LEU A 3 10.36 -12.28 7.88
N ALA A 4 11.32 -13.13 7.53
CA ALA A 4 11.22 -14.07 6.42
C ALA A 4 9.96 -14.94 6.50
N GLU A 5 9.70 -15.54 7.67
CA GLU A 5 8.54 -16.40 7.86
C GLU A 5 7.22 -15.61 7.78
N ALA A 6 7.17 -14.40 8.35
CA ALA A 6 6.01 -13.54 8.27
C ALA A 6 5.69 -13.13 6.82
N VAL A 7 6.71 -12.79 6.05
CA VAL A 7 6.61 -12.41 4.64
C VAL A 7 6.03 -13.57 3.82
N SER A 8 6.63 -14.76 3.90
CA SER A 8 6.16 -15.90 3.12
C SER A 8 4.75 -16.34 3.51
N ARG A 9 4.43 -16.37 4.80
CA ARG A 9 3.08 -16.70 5.27
C ARG A 9 2.05 -15.70 4.81
N SER A 10 2.37 -14.41 4.79
CA SER A 10 1.47 -13.36 4.32
C SER A 10 1.12 -13.54 2.83
N VAL A 11 2.14 -13.76 1.99
CA VAL A 11 1.92 -13.96 0.54
C VAL A 11 1.15 -15.26 0.27
N ARG A 12 1.48 -16.36 0.97
CA ARG A 12 0.74 -17.62 0.87
C ARG A 12 -0.72 -17.48 1.33
N ALA A 13 -0.97 -16.66 2.35
CA ALA A 13 -2.32 -16.31 2.81
C ALA A 13 -3.08 -15.37 1.84
N GLY A 14 -2.38 -14.83 0.83
CA GLY A 14 -2.96 -14.08 -0.26
C GLY A 14 -2.89 -12.56 -0.13
N VAL A 15 -2.12 -12.07 0.84
CA VAL A 15 -1.77 -10.65 0.98
C VAL A 15 -1.05 -10.16 -0.28
N ASP A 16 -1.49 -9.02 -0.80
CA ASP A 16 -0.93 -8.39 -2.01
C ASP A 16 0.22 -7.43 -1.72
N VAL A 17 0.13 -6.70 -0.61
CA VAL A 17 1.03 -5.59 -0.27
C VAL A 17 1.49 -5.76 1.17
N LEU A 18 2.81 -5.73 1.37
CA LEU A 18 3.45 -5.66 2.68
C LEU A 18 3.92 -4.22 2.89
N LEU A 19 3.50 -3.60 4.00
CA LEU A 19 3.83 -2.21 4.31
C LEU A 19 4.97 -2.15 5.35
N PHE A 20 6.00 -1.37 5.05
CA PHE A 20 7.13 -1.10 5.93
C PHE A 20 7.22 0.42 6.14
N CYS A 21 6.97 0.91 7.35
CA CYS A 21 6.79 2.34 7.59
C CYS A 21 8.10 3.11 7.87
N HIS A 22 9.14 2.47 8.41
CA HIS A 22 10.36 3.17 8.84
C HIS A 22 11.65 2.36 8.69
N GLU A 23 11.59 1.16 8.10
CA GLU A 23 12.70 0.20 8.09
C GLU A 23 12.95 -0.28 6.66
N ILE A 24 13.75 0.50 5.92
CA ILE A 24 14.10 0.15 4.52
C ILE A 24 14.87 -1.16 4.44
N GLU A 25 15.73 -1.45 5.43
CA GLU A 25 16.50 -2.69 5.52
C GLU A 25 15.58 -3.91 5.65
N ALA A 26 14.51 -3.81 6.45
CA ALA A 26 13.51 -4.87 6.57
C ALA A 26 12.77 -5.08 5.24
N ALA A 27 12.42 -4.00 4.53
CA ALA A 27 11.80 -4.11 3.20
C ALA A 27 12.72 -4.80 2.18
N MET A 28 14.02 -4.46 2.18
CA MET A 28 15.02 -5.09 1.31
C MET A 28 15.19 -6.59 1.63
N GLN A 29 15.32 -6.93 2.92
CA GLN A 29 15.44 -8.34 3.34
C GLN A 29 14.20 -9.15 2.96
N ALA A 30 13.00 -8.58 3.12
CA ALA A 30 11.75 -9.21 2.71
C ALA A 30 11.69 -9.44 1.19
N PHE A 31 12.13 -8.46 0.41
CA PHE A 31 12.19 -8.55 -1.05
C PHE A 31 13.15 -9.65 -1.51
N GLU A 32 14.40 -9.63 -1.03
CA GLU A 32 15.42 -10.62 -1.37
C GLU A 32 15.01 -12.05 -0.96
N HIS A 33 14.34 -12.18 0.18
CA HIS A 33 13.78 -13.45 0.64
C HIS A 33 12.72 -13.97 -0.31
N LEU A 34 11.75 -13.14 -0.72
CA LEU A 34 10.71 -13.54 -1.67
C LEU A 34 11.28 -13.90 -3.04
N CYS A 35 12.26 -13.15 -3.56
CA CYS A 35 12.91 -13.48 -4.82
C CYS A 35 13.48 -14.90 -4.78
N ARG A 36 14.28 -15.22 -3.76
CA ARG A 36 14.88 -16.55 -3.59
C ARG A 36 13.84 -17.65 -3.43
N GLU A 37 12.79 -17.45 -2.64
CA GLU A 37 11.75 -18.48 -2.49
C GLU A 37 10.97 -18.70 -3.80
N THR A 38 10.65 -17.64 -4.55
CA THR A 38 9.90 -17.79 -5.80
C THR A 38 10.67 -18.50 -6.90
N GLU A 39 12.01 -18.57 -6.83
CA GLU A 39 12.83 -19.37 -7.75
C GLU A 39 12.62 -20.87 -7.56
N THR A 40 12.30 -21.30 -6.33
CA THR A 40 12.23 -22.72 -5.94
C THR A 40 10.80 -23.21 -5.68
N GLU A 41 9.87 -22.33 -5.31
CA GLU A 41 8.47 -22.67 -5.03
C GLU A 41 7.52 -22.09 -6.08
N GLU A 42 7.06 -22.94 -7.01
CA GLU A 42 6.16 -22.56 -8.10
C GLU A 42 4.84 -21.94 -7.62
N ARG A 43 4.21 -22.52 -6.60
CA ARG A 43 2.95 -21.98 -6.04
C ARG A 43 3.13 -20.56 -5.49
N LEU A 44 4.26 -20.29 -4.84
CA LEU A 44 4.53 -18.94 -4.34
C LEU A 44 4.74 -17.96 -5.51
N ARG A 45 5.43 -18.38 -6.56
CA ARG A 45 5.59 -17.59 -7.79
C ARG A 45 4.24 -17.24 -8.41
N GLU A 46 3.33 -18.20 -8.53
CA GLU A 46 1.96 -17.97 -9.02
C GLU A 46 1.17 -17.00 -8.12
N ARG A 47 1.32 -17.10 -6.79
CA ARG A 47 0.71 -16.16 -5.84
C ARG A 47 1.23 -14.74 -6.02
N VAL A 48 2.54 -14.58 -6.23
CA VAL A 48 3.17 -13.28 -6.49
C VAL A 48 2.68 -12.69 -7.81
N GLU A 49 2.64 -13.49 -8.88
CA GLU A 49 2.13 -13.05 -10.19
C GLU A 49 0.65 -12.64 -10.12
N SER A 50 -0.18 -13.42 -9.44
CA SER A 50 -1.59 -13.08 -9.20
C SER A 50 -1.75 -11.74 -8.48
N SER A 51 -0.91 -11.49 -7.48
CA SER A 51 -0.90 -10.25 -6.70
C SER A 51 -0.43 -9.07 -7.54
N TYR A 52 0.62 -9.25 -8.36
CA TYR A 52 1.07 -8.27 -9.34
C TYR A 52 -0.07 -7.85 -10.29
N GLN A 53 -0.82 -8.80 -10.84
CA GLN A 53 -1.95 -8.48 -11.74
C GLN A 53 -3.08 -7.72 -11.03
N ARG A 54 -3.34 -8.00 -9.73
CA ARG A 54 -4.32 -7.24 -8.93
C ARG A 54 -3.85 -5.81 -8.71
N ILE A 55 -2.59 -5.61 -8.31
CA ILE A 55 -1.99 -4.30 -8.07
C ILE A 55 -1.91 -3.49 -9.37
N LYS A 56 -1.52 -4.12 -10.49
CA LYS A 56 -1.46 -3.49 -11.80
C LYS A 56 -2.83 -2.95 -12.22
N ARG A 57 -3.88 -3.77 -12.13
CA ARG A 57 -5.26 -3.35 -12.43
C ARG A 57 -5.74 -2.22 -11.52
N LEU A 58 -5.38 -2.24 -10.24
CA LEU A 58 -5.69 -1.16 -9.32
C LEU A 58 -5.03 0.15 -9.75
N LYS A 59 -3.73 0.12 -10.06
CA LYS A 59 -2.99 1.28 -10.55
C LYS A 59 -3.54 1.77 -11.89
N GLU A 60 -3.90 0.88 -12.82
CA GLU A 60 -4.51 1.26 -14.08
C GLU A 60 -5.90 1.90 -13.90
N ARG A 61 -6.69 1.44 -12.94
CA ARG A 61 -8.01 2.03 -12.66
C ARG A 61 -7.90 3.45 -12.10
N TYR A 62 -6.97 3.69 -11.17
CA TYR A 62 -6.94 4.93 -10.40
C TYR A 62 -5.81 5.90 -10.78
N LEU A 63 -4.70 5.40 -11.34
CA LEU A 63 -3.48 6.18 -11.59
C LEU A 63 -3.11 6.29 -13.07
N ARG A 64 -3.91 5.78 -14.00
CA ARG A 64 -3.60 5.80 -15.45
C ARG A 64 -3.27 7.19 -16.00
N SER A 65 -4.02 8.20 -15.57
CA SER A 65 -3.82 9.61 -15.92
C SER A 65 -3.09 10.41 -14.84
N PHE A 66 -2.77 9.80 -13.70
CA PHE A 66 -2.04 10.49 -12.64
C PHE A 66 -0.61 10.75 -13.10
N ARG A 67 -0.19 12.02 -13.02
CA ARG A 67 1.15 12.49 -13.40
C ARG A 67 1.84 13.22 -12.24
N GLY A 68 1.31 13.07 -11.03
CA GLY A 68 1.61 13.96 -9.91
C GLY A 68 0.65 15.15 -9.88
N VAL A 69 0.71 15.90 -8.79
CA VAL A 69 0.00 17.15 -8.59
C VAL A 69 1.06 18.22 -8.35
N GLY A 70 0.92 19.41 -8.97
CA GLY A 70 1.80 20.54 -8.69
C GLY A 70 1.60 21.04 -7.25
N GLU A 71 2.68 21.49 -6.61
CA GLU A 71 2.63 21.95 -5.20
C GLU A 71 1.62 23.09 -4.97
N ASP A 72 1.45 23.97 -5.95
CA ASP A 72 0.49 25.08 -5.89
C ASP A 72 -0.96 24.58 -5.73
N LEU A 73 -1.33 23.54 -6.48
CA LEU A 73 -2.66 22.93 -6.42
C LEU A 73 -2.89 22.17 -5.11
N LEU A 74 -1.85 21.59 -4.53
CA LEU A 74 -1.92 20.91 -3.22
C LEU A 74 -2.21 21.91 -2.11
N THR A 75 -1.52 23.06 -2.12
CA THR A 75 -1.70 24.11 -1.11
C THR A 75 -3.09 24.74 -1.20
N GLU A 76 -3.63 24.87 -2.42
CA GLU A 76 -4.99 25.37 -2.62
C GLU A 76 -6.07 24.40 -2.10
N HIS A 77 -5.83 23.09 -2.14
CA HIS A 77 -6.85 22.07 -1.81
C HIS A 77 -6.71 21.44 -0.41
N ILE A 78 -5.49 21.38 0.12
CA ILE A 78 -5.20 20.81 1.44
C ILE A 78 -5.28 21.94 2.49
N GLY A 79 -6.35 21.94 3.28
CA GLY A 79 -6.55 22.94 4.34
C GLY A 79 -7.63 24.00 4.05
N ILE A 80 -8.42 23.83 2.99
CA ILE A 80 -9.56 24.72 2.71
C ILE A 80 -10.49 24.76 3.93
N THR A 81 -10.95 25.96 4.29
CA THR A 81 -11.85 26.25 5.42
C THR A 81 -13.13 25.42 5.41
N SER A 82 -13.54 24.90 4.24
CA SER A 82 -14.67 23.96 4.11
C SER A 82 -14.41 22.63 4.81
N HIS A 83 -13.19 22.07 4.75
CA HIS A 83 -12.84 20.85 5.47
C HIS A 83 -12.86 21.06 6.99
N GLN A 84 -12.45 22.24 7.47
CA GLN A 84 -12.51 22.60 8.90
C GLN A 84 -13.95 22.66 9.41
N LYS A 85 -14.86 23.30 8.65
CA LYS A 85 -16.29 23.35 9.01
C LYS A 85 -16.92 21.96 9.11
N ILE A 86 -16.61 21.05 8.18
CA ILE A 86 -17.08 19.66 8.23
C ILE A 86 -16.58 18.96 9.51
N VAL A 87 -15.32 19.18 9.89
CA VAL A 87 -14.76 18.61 11.13
C VAL A 87 -15.48 19.16 12.36
N GLU A 88 -15.72 20.47 12.42
CA GLU A 88 -16.46 21.11 13.52
C GLU A 88 -17.89 20.57 13.65
N GLU A 89 -18.58 20.35 12.54
CA GLU A 89 -19.93 19.75 12.52
C GLU A 89 -19.92 18.31 13.04
N ILE A 90 -18.94 17.49 12.63
CA ILE A 90 -18.80 16.11 13.12
C ILE A 90 -18.52 16.10 14.63
N ILE A 91 -17.70 17.03 15.13
CA ILE A 91 -17.41 17.15 16.56
C ILE A 91 -18.68 17.50 17.34
N LYS A 92 -19.41 18.53 16.90
CA LYS A 92 -20.68 18.94 17.54
C LYS A 92 -21.73 17.83 17.55
N ALA A 93 -21.84 17.05 16.47
CA ALA A 93 -22.77 15.94 16.38
C ALA A 93 -22.43 14.75 17.31
N ARG A 94 -21.21 14.68 17.85
CA ARG A 94 -20.78 13.64 18.80
C ARG A 94 -20.96 14.03 20.26
N GLU A 95 -21.20 15.30 20.55
CA GLU A 95 -21.38 15.83 21.91
C GLU A 95 -22.86 15.88 22.35
N HIS A 96 -23.78 15.45 21.48
CA HIS A 96 -25.22 15.30 21.71
C HIS A 96 -25.62 13.82 21.67
#